data_AF-A0A242NYI8-F1
#
_entry.id   AF-A0A242NYI8-F1
#
_cell.length_a   1.000
_cell.length_b   1.000
_cell.length_c   1.000
_cell.angle_alpha   90.00
_cell.angle_beta   90.00
_cell.angle_gamma   90.00
#
_symmetry.space_group_name_H-M   'P 1'
#
loop_
_entity.id
_entity.type
_entity.pdbx_description
1 polymer ?
#
loop_
_entity_poly.entity_id
_entity_poly.type
_entity_poly.pdbx_seq_one_letter_code
_entity_poly.pdbx_strand_id
1 'polypeptide(L)'
;MKIVAPQDLKTYRIYVLKQRKGGSEVLLETRTNTTSFELAKAAFWQLYNTHYDNKHLLLMTCNSKKLYVYRYQSSLGDECYISSDTELNYE
;
A
#
# COMPACT_ATOMS: atom_id res chain seq x y z
N MET A 1 7.25 -0.02 31.71
CA MET A 1 7.29 -0.23 30.25
C MET A 1 6.30 -1.34 29.91
N LYS A 2 5.24 -1.05 29.13
CA LYS A 2 4.34 -2.11 28.65
C LYS A 2 5.08 -2.90 27.57
N ILE A 3 5.41 -4.14 27.87
CA ILE A 3 5.90 -5.11 26.89
C ILE A 3 4.68 -5.47 26.05
N VAL A 4 4.60 -4.93 24.84
CA VAL A 4 3.57 -5.31 23.87
C VAL A 4 3.89 -6.73 23.43
N ALA A 5 2.96 -7.66 23.63
CA ALA A 5 3.14 -9.04 23.21
C ALA A 5 3.38 -9.09 21.69
N PRO A 6 4.21 -10.00 21.16
CA PRO A 6 4.50 -10.09 19.72
C PRO A 6 3.25 -10.22 18.83
N GLN A 7 2.12 -10.66 19.40
CA GLN A 7 0.83 -10.80 18.72
C GLN A 7 0.12 -9.46 18.42
N ASP A 8 0.51 -8.37 19.06
CA ASP A 8 -0.11 -7.04 18.88
C ASP A 8 0.72 -6.07 18.02
N LEU A 9 1.88 -6.50 17.52
CA LEU A 9 2.73 -5.65 16.69
C LEU A 9 2.13 -5.51 15.28
N LYS A 10 1.62 -4.32 15.00
CA LYS A 10 1.16 -3.91 13.66
C LYS A 10 2.27 -4.16 12.65
N THR A 11 1.95 -4.92 11.62
CA THR A 11 2.84 -5.23 10.50
C THR A 11 2.26 -4.62 9.24
N TYR A 12 2.95 -3.61 8.73
CA TYR A 12 2.62 -2.92 7.50
C TYR A 12 3.34 -3.56 6.31
N ARG A 13 2.61 -3.69 5.19
CA ARG A 13 3.18 -4.17 3.92
C ARG A 13 2.68 -3.29 2.79
N ILE A 14 3.61 -2.92 1.92
CA ILE A 14 3.37 -2.14 0.70
C ILE A 14 3.87 -2.96 -0.46
N TYR A 15 3.09 -3.03 -1.53
CA TYR A 15 3.47 -3.72 -2.75
C TYR A 15 2.58 -3.27 -3.91
N VAL A 16 3.11 -3.41 -5.12
CA VAL A 16 2.38 -3.22 -6.37
C VAL A 16 1.83 -4.56 -6.83
N LEU A 17 0.57 -4.56 -7.27
CA LEU A 17 -0.13 -5.70 -7.85
C LEU A 17 -0.37 -5.44 -9.33
N LYS A 18 0.02 -6.37 -10.20
CA LYS A 18 -0.36 -6.39 -11.62
C LYS A 18 -1.66 -7.19 -11.79
N GLN A 19 -2.69 -6.54 -12.34
CA GLN A 19 -3.95 -7.17 -12.70
C GLN A 19 -3.78 -8.01 -13.96
N ARG A 20 -4.21 -9.27 -13.90
CA ARG A 20 -4.18 -10.22 -15.01
C ARG A 20 -5.52 -10.93 -15.15
N LYS A 21 -5.76 -11.54 -16.31
CA LYS A 21 -6.95 -12.37 -16.53
C LYS A 21 -6.88 -13.55 -15.55
N GLY A 22 -7.78 -13.57 -14.56
CA GLY A 22 -7.81 -14.60 -13.50
C GLY A 22 -7.16 -14.20 -12.18
N GLY A 23 -6.76 -12.94 -11.96
CA GLY A 23 -6.39 -12.47 -10.63
C GLY A 23 -5.37 -11.33 -10.60
N SER A 24 -4.66 -11.21 -9.48
CA SER A 24 -3.58 -10.26 -9.27
C SER A 24 -2.26 -11.00 -9.05
N GLU A 25 -1.17 -10.40 -9.49
CA GLU A 25 0.20 -10.86 -9.23
C GLU A 25 0.95 -9.79 -8.44
N VAL A 26 1.63 -10.19 -7.36
CA VAL A 26 2.47 -9.27 -6.57
C VAL A 26 3.80 -9.08 -7.28
N LEU A 27 4.18 -7.82 -7.54
CA LEU A 27 5.54 -7.47 -7.97
C LEU A 27 6.47 -7.57 -6.75
N LEU A 28 7.16 -8.71 -6.62
CA LEU A 28 7.92 -9.06 -5.42
C LEU A 28 9.03 -8.05 -5.10
N GLU A 29 9.60 -7.41 -6.11
CA GLU A 29 10.63 -6.37 -6.00
C GLU A 29 10.12 -5.10 -5.29
N THR A 30 8.81 -4.87 -5.27
CA THR A 30 8.18 -3.72 -4.61
C THR A 30 7.75 -4.01 -3.17
N ARG A 31 7.84 -5.28 -2.74
CA ARG A 31 7.26 -5.73 -1.47
C ARG A 31 8.09 -5.25 -0.30
N THR A 32 7.43 -4.54 0.61
CA THR A 32 7.99 -4.14 1.90
C THR A 32 7.34 -4.88 3.07
N ASN A 33 8.02 -4.87 4.23
CA ASN A 33 7.50 -5.38 5.49
C ASN A 33 8.12 -4.57 6.63
N THR A 34 7.30 -3.87 7.41
CA THR A 34 7.77 -3.01 8.50
C THR A 34 6.74 -2.92 9.62
N THR A 35 7.20 -2.69 10.86
CA THR A 35 6.31 -2.38 11.99
C THR A 35 6.09 -0.87 12.18
N SER A 36 6.81 -0.03 11.43
CA SER A 36 6.70 1.44 11.49
C SER A 36 5.76 1.96 10.42
N PHE A 37 4.72 2.69 10.84
CA PHE A 37 3.78 3.34 9.93
C PHE A 37 4.47 4.43 9.08
N GLU A 38 5.40 5.19 9.66
CA GLU A 38 6.12 6.25 8.92
C GLU A 38 6.97 5.68 7.78
N LEU A 39 7.65 4.55 8.02
CA LEU A 39 8.39 3.85 6.96
C LEU A 39 7.43 3.29 5.90
N ALA A 40 6.27 2.81 6.33
CA ALA A 40 5.24 2.31 5.43
C ALA A 40 4.66 3.43 4.53
N LYS A 41 4.38 4.60 5.11
CA LYS A 41 3.93 5.82 4.42
C LYS A 41 4.96 6.31 3.41
N ALA A 42 6.23 6.39 3.81
CA ALA A 42 7.32 6.78 2.92
C ALA A 42 7.44 5.81 1.72
N ALA A 43 7.38 4.50 1.98
CA ALA A 43 7.43 3.49 0.91
C ALA A 43 6.23 3.57 -0.02
N PHE A 44 5.03 3.85 0.51
CA PHE A 44 3.83 4.06 -0.32
C PHE A 44 4.04 5.23 -1.27
N TRP A 45 4.46 6.41 -0.77
CA TRP A 45 4.67 7.58 -1.62
C TRP A 45 5.82 7.41 -2.62
N GLN A 46 6.86 6.66 -2.23
CA GLN A 46 7.93 6.31 -3.16
C GLN A 46 7.39 5.49 -4.35
N LEU A 47 6.57 4.46 -4.09
CA LEU A 47 5.97 3.63 -5.14
C LEU A 47 4.86 4.35 -5.91
N TYR A 48 4.12 5.24 -5.25
CA TYR A 48 3.09 6.07 -5.88
C TYR A 48 3.64 6.88 -7.06
N ASN A 49 4.86 7.40 -6.92
CA ASN A 49 5.55 8.19 -7.95
C ASN A 49 6.25 7.34 -9.03
N THR A 50 6.10 6.01 -8.99
CA THR A 50 6.66 5.11 -10.00
C THR A 50 5.73 5.00 -11.22
N HIS A 51 6.30 4.87 -12.42
CA HIS A 51 5.52 4.80 -13.65
C HIS A 51 4.99 3.38 -13.90
N TYR A 52 3.69 3.18 -13.66
CA TYR A 52 2.95 1.99 -14.04
C TYR A 52 1.68 2.33 -14.84
N ASP A 53 1.13 1.34 -15.55
CA ASP A 53 -0.13 1.49 -16.29
C ASP A 53 -1.37 1.23 -15.40
N ASN A 54 -2.56 1.48 -15.95
CA ASN A 54 -3.84 1.28 -15.26
C ASN A 54 -4.17 -0.17 -14.85
N LYS A 55 -3.35 -1.14 -15.23
CA LYS A 55 -3.43 -2.54 -14.77
C LYS A 55 -2.68 -2.76 -13.47
N HIS A 56 -2.03 -1.75 -12.90
CA HIS A 56 -1.35 -1.87 -11.63
C HIS A 56 -2.15 -1.24 -10.49
N LEU A 57 -2.06 -1.85 -9.31
CA LEU A 57 -2.59 -1.33 -8.06
C LEU A 57 -1.45 -1.21 -7.04
N LEU A 58 -1.30 -0.06 -6.41
CA LEU A 58 -0.49 0.09 -5.21
C LEU A 58 -1.35 -0.23 -3.99
N LEU A 59 -0.89 -1.16 -3.16
CA LEU A 59 -1.63 -1.62 -1.99
C LEU A 59 -0.79 -1.44 -0.72
N MET A 60 -1.39 -0.80 0.29
CA MET A 60 -0.89 -0.79 1.66
C MET A 60 -1.82 -1.59 2.57
N THR A 61 -1.24 -2.46 3.39
CA THR A 61 -1.97 -3.28 4.36
C THR A 61 -1.35 -3.18 5.75
N CYS A 62 -2.16 -3.38 6.79
CA CYS A 62 -1.71 -3.61 8.17
C CYS A 62 -2.35 -4.90 8.68
N ASN A 63 -1.54 -5.85 9.17
CA ASN A 63 -2.01 -7.14 9.67
C ASN A 63 -2.98 -7.84 8.68
N SER A 64 -2.65 -7.76 7.39
CA SER A 64 -3.44 -8.31 6.27
C SER A 64 -4.78 -7.62 5.99
N LYS A 65 -5.14 -6.55 6.72
CA LYS A 65 -6.25 -5.66 6.37
C LYS A 65 -5.77 -4.58 5.40
N LYS A 66 -6.56 -4.26 4.38
CA LYS A 66 -6.26 -3.17 3.43
C LYS A 66 -6.45 -1.83 4.13
N LEU A 67 -5.48 -0.93 3.96
CA LEU A 67 -5.57 0.45 4.42
C LEU A 67 -5.77 1.39 3.24
N TYR A 68 -4.87 1.30 2.25
CA TYR A 68 -4.90 2.16 1.07
C TYR A 68 -4.77 1.35 -0.20
N VAL A 69 -5.61 1.67 -1.19
CA VAL A 69 -5.58 1.08 -2.52
C VAL A 69 -5.56 2.22 -3.53
N TYR A 70 -4.50 2.30 -4.32
CA TYR A 70 -4.39 3.26 -5.41
C TYR A 70 -4.28 2.52 -6.74
N ARG A 71 -5.08 2.91 -7.73
CA ARG A 71 -4.92 2.44 -9.11
C ARG A 71 -4.08 3.45 -9.87
N TYR A 72 -2.99 2.98 -10.48
CA TYR A 72 -2.17 3.85 -11.32
C TYR A 72 -3.00 4.42 -12.47
N GLN A 73 -2.76 5.68 -12.82
CA GLN A 73 -3.53 6.44 -13.82
C GLN A 73 -5.02 6.62 -13.48
N SER A 74 -5.45 6.35 -12.26
CA SER A 74 -6.76 6.78 -11.79
C SER A 74 -6.82 8.30 -11.63
N SER A 75 -8.03 8.82 -11.66
CA SER A 75 -8.36 10.23 -11.63
C SER A 75 -9.44 10.55 -10.60
N LEU A 76 -9.61 11.83 -10.29
CA LEU A 76 -10.62 12.28 -9.34
C LEU A 76 -12.01 11.78 -9.72
N GLY A 77 -12.61 10.97 -8.84
CA GLY A 77 -13.90 10.31 -9.07
C GLY A 77 -13.81 8.78 -9.22
N ASP A 78 -12.62 8.24 -9.49
CA ASP A 78 -12.41 6.79 -9.51
C ASP A 78 -12.36 6.22 -8.09
N GLU A 79 -12.91 5.02 -7.90
CA GLU A 79 -12.98 4.33 -6.59
C GLU A 79 -11.60 4.12 -5.93
N CYS A 80 -10.57 3.89 -6.75
CA CYS A 80 -9.20 3.66 -6.29
C CYS A 80 -8.28 4.86 -6.54
N TYR A 81 -8.84 6.07 -6.60
CA TYR A 81 -8.06 7.29 -6.68
C TYR A 81 -7.62 7.75 -5.28
N ILE A 82 -6.35 8.14 -5.16
CA ILE A 82 -5.78 8.78 -3.98
C ILE A 82 -5.06 10.03 -4.48
N SER A 83 -5.33 11.19 -3.87
CA SER A 83 -4.64 12.44 -4.22
C SER A 83 -3.21 12.43 -3.68
N SER A 84 -2.27 13.09 -4.36
CA SER A 84 -0.91 13.27 -3.84
C SER A 84 -0.87 14.03 -2.51
N ASP A 85 -1.89 14.83 -2.24
CA ASP A 85 -2.01 15.63 -1.02
C ASP A 85 -2.80 14.90 0.08
N THR A 86 -3.24 13.67 -0.18
CA THR A 86 -3.94 12.86 0.81
C THR A 86 -3.02 12.54 1.98
N GLU A 87 -3.46 12.84 3.20
CA GLU A 87 -2.73 12.41 4.38
C GLU A 87 -3.00 10.92 4.65
N LEU A 88 -1.95 10.10 4.57
CA LEU A 88 -2.02 8.69 4.97
C LEU A 88 -1.90 8.59 6.49
N ASN A 89 -2.90 7.96 7.11
CA ASN A 89 -3.03 7.73 8.54
C ASN A 89 -3.36 6.25 8.80
N TYR A 90 -2.92 5.74 9.95
CA TYR A 90 -3.38 4.47 10.48
C TYR A 90 -4.45 4.83 11.51
N GLU A 91 -5.73 4.68 11.15
CA GLU A 91 -6.91 5.04 11.95
C GLU A 91 -6.93 6.47 12.52
#